data_AF-A0A2G1WRG3-F1
#
_entry.id   AF-A0A2G1WRG3-F1
#
_cell.length_a   1.000
_cell.length_b   1.000
_cell.length_c   1.000
_cell.angle_alpha   90.00
_cell.angle_beta   90.00
_cell.angle_gamma   90.00
#
_symmetry.space_group_name_H-M   'P 1'
#
loop_
_entity.id
_entity.type
_entity.pdbx_description
1 polymer ?
#
loop_
_entity_poly.entity_id
_entity_poly.type
_entity_poly.pdbx_seq_one_letter_code
_entity_poly.pdbx_strand_id
1 'polypeptide(L)' 'GSPELNPAEECWRQLDQELGNRLFDTLDDLREAALSALDRVEIPDVFTYLCP' A
#
# COMPACT_ATOMS: atom_id res chain seq x y z
N GLY A 1 15.56 -3.34 -11.83
CA GLY A 1 15.35 -2.09 -11.08
C GLY A 1 15.72 -2.31 -9.64
N SER A 2 15.57 -1.28 -8.79
CA SER A 2 15.76 -1.35 -7.34
C SER A 2 14.45 -1.02 -6.61
N PRO A 3 13.47 -1.95 -6.55
CA PRO A 3 12.22 -1.74 -5.82
C PRO A 3 12.44 -1.43 -4.35
N GLU A 4 13.47 -2.02 -3.73
CA GLU A 4 13.85 -1.79 -2.33
C GLU A 4 14.19 -0.33 -2.01
N LEU A 5 14.55 0.47 -3.02
CA LEU A 5 14.83 1.91 -2.89
C LEU A 5 13.61 2.78 -3.26
N ASN A 6 12.49 2.17 -3.66
CA ASN A 6 11.26 2.87 -3.98
C ASN A 6 10.36 2.91 -2.74
N PRO A 7 10.17 4.07 -2.09
CA PRO A 7 9.30 4.17 -0.91
C PRO A 7 7.86 3.76 -1.19
N ALA A 8 7.40 3.83 -2.45
CA ALA A 8 6.06 3.39 -2.80
C ALA A 8 5.84 1.88 -2.58
N GLU A 9 6.90 1.05 -2.59
CA GLU A 9 6.75 -0.39 -2.30
C GLU A 9 6.23 -0.64 -0.88
N GLU A 10 6.61 0.21 0.08
CA GLU A 10 6.12 0.09 1.45
C GLU A 10 4.63 0.45 1.55
N CYS A 11 4.19 1.47 0.81
CA CYS A 11 2.75 1.78 0.69
C CYS A 11 1.98 0.60 0.08
N TRP A 12 2.52 -0.03 -0.96
CA TRP A 12 1.91 -1.23 -1.57
C TRP A 12 1.88 -2.42 -0.60
N ARG A 13 2.95 -2.63 0.18
CA ARG A 13 3.00 -3.66 1.21
C ARG A 13 1.90 -3.47 2.26
N GLN A 14 1.65 -2.23 2.69
CA GLN A 14 0.58 -1.93 3.64
C GLN A 14 -0.80 -2.21 3.04
N LEU A 15 -1.04 -1.81 1.78
CA LEU A 15 -2.28 -2.13 1.09
C LEU A 15 -2.49 -3.65 0.93
N ASP A 16 -1.44 -4.41 0.62
CA ASP A 16 -1.51 -5.87 0.52
C ASP A 16 -1.84 -6.54 1.86
N GLN A 17 -1.32 -6.02 2.99
CA GLN A 17 -1.71 -6.52 4.32
C GLN A 17 -3.18 -6.26 4.65
N GLU A 18 -3.73 -5.12 4.25
CA GLU A 18 -5.11 -4.72 4.54
C GLU A 18 -6.15 -5.36 3.60
N LEU A 19 -5.78 -5.57 2.33
CA LEU A 19 -6.66 -6.07 1.28
C LEU A 19 -6.43 -7.55 0.97
N GLY A 20 -5.26 -8.08 1.34
CA GLY A 20 -4.84 -9.43 1.02
C GLY A 20 -5.80 -10.49 1.56
N ASN A 21 -6.07 -11.50 0.74
CA ASN A 21 -6.96 -12.62 1.05
C ASN A 21 -8.41 -12.23 1.39
N ARG A 22 -8.84 -11.01 1.09
CA ARG A 22 -10.24 -10.60 1.19
C ARG A 22 -10.96 -10.87 -0.12
N LEU A 23 -12.14 -11.48 -0.01
CA LEU A 23 -13.08 -11.61 -1.13
C LEU A 23 -13.95 -10.35 -1.20
N PHE A 24 -14.11 -9.82 -2.41
CA PHE A 24 -14.99 -8.69 -2.69
C PHE A 24 -16.03 -9.16 -3.71
N ASP A 25 -17.31 -8.91 -3.42
CA ASP A 25 -18.42 -9.34 -4.27
C ASP A 25 -18.52 -8.47 -5.53
N THR A 26 -18.16 -7.19 -5.42
CA THR A 26 -18.17 -6.24 -6.53
C THR A 26 -16.89 -5.40 -6.62
N LEU A 27 -16.70 -4.75 -7.77
CA LEU A 27 -15.62 -3.77 -7.96
C LEU A 27 -15.81 -2.51 -7.12
N ASP A 28 -17.06 -2.16 -6.80
CA ASP A 28 -17.36 -1.03 -5.92
C ASP A 28 -16.89 -1.33 -4.49
N ASP A 29 -17.13 -2.55 -3.99
CA ASP A 29 -16.64 -3.00 -2.68
C ASP A 29 -15.11 -2.97 -2.60
N LEU A 30 -14.43 -3.46 -3.66
CA LEU A 30 -12.98 -3.39 -3.76
C LEU A 30 -12.48 -1.95 -3.77
N ARG A 31 -13.12 -1.06 -4.55
CA ARG A 31 -12.73 0.36 -4.64
C ARG A 31 -12.87 1.05 -3.29
N GLU A 32 -14.01 0.88 -2.61
CA GLU A 32 -14.24 1.50 -1.30
C GLU A 32 -13.25 0.99 -0.25
N ALA A 33 -12.99 -0.32 -0.23
CA ALA A 33 -11.99 -0.90 0.67
C ALA A 33 -10.58 -0.38 0.37
N ALA A 34 -10.19 -0.29 -0.90
CA ALA A 34 -8.87 0.20 -1.30
C ALA A 34 -8.68 1.69 -0.95
N LEU A 35 -9.68 2.54 -1.21
CA LEU A 35 -9.62 3.97 -0.83
C LEU A 35 -9.59 4.14 0.69
N SER A 36 -10.38 3.38 1.43
CA SER A 36 -10.38 3.39 2.90
C SER A 36 -9.05 2.91 3.49
N ALA A 37 -8.37 1.96 2.83
CA ALA A 37 -7.06 1.48 3.23
C ALA A 37 -5.97 2.51 2.90
N LEU A 38 -6.05 3.15 1.73
CA LEU A 38 -5.16 4.24 1.32
C LEU A 38 -5.16 5.40 2.35
N ASP A 39 -6.33 5.76 2.87
CA ASP A 39 -6.45 6.81 3.91
C ASP A 39 -5.72 6.46 5.22
N ARG A 40 -5.34 5.20 5.42
CA ARG A 40 -4.64 4.69 6.61
C ARG A 40 -3.18 4.36 6.35
N VAL A 41 -2.71 4.46 5.11
CA VAL A 41 -1.32 4.17 4.77
C VAL A 41 -0.41 5.16 5.48
N GLU A 42 0.54 4.63 6.24
CA GLU A 42 1.60 5.42 6.84
C GLU A 42 2.61 5.79 5.74
N ILE A 43 2.82 7.09 5.54
CA ILE A 43 3.76 7.57 4.53
C ILE A 43 5.20 7.26 5.03
N PRO A 44 5.98 6.49 4.28
CA PRO A 44 7.34 6.13 4.67
C PRO A 44 8.27 7.35 4.63
N ASP A 45 9.23 7.40 5.55
CA ASP A 45 10.27 8.41 5.53
C ASP A 45 11.20 8.18 4.32
N VAL A 46 11.19 9.13 3.38
CA VAL A 46 11.97 9.06 2.15
C VAL A 46 13.48 8.96 2.41
N PHE A 47 13.96 9.47 3.55
CA PHE A 47 15.39 9.42 3.88
C PHE A 47 15.89 7.99 4.10
N THR A 48 15.03 7.08 4.58
CA THR A 48 15.34 5.65 4.73
C THR A 48 15.69 4.99 3.38
N TYR A 49 15.23 5.55 2.26
CA TYR A 49 15.41 4.98 0.92
C TYR A 49 16.48 5.72 0.09
N LEU A 50 16.71 7.00 0.36
CA LEU A 50 17.73 7.81 -0.33
C LEU A 50 19.13 7.69 0.28
N CYS A 51 19.23 7.34 1.57
CA CYS A 51 20.48 7.16 2.32
C CYS A 51 20.37 5.92 3.23
N PRO A 52 20.22 4.71 2.65
CA PRO A 52 20.01 3.47 3.41
C PRO A 52 21.22 3.06 4.27
#